data_AF-A0A7S0FS04-F1
#
_entry.id   AF-A0A7S0FS04-F1
#
_cell.length_a   1.000
_cell.length_b   1.000
_cell.length_c   1.000
_cell.angle_alpha   90.00
_cell.angle_beta   90.00
_cell.angle_gamma   90.00
#
_symmetry.space_group_name_H-M   'P 1'
#
loop_
_entity.id
_entity.type
_entity.pdbx_description
1 polymer ?
#
loop_
_entity_poly.entity_id
_entity_poly.type
_entity_poly.pdbx_seq_one_letter_code
_entity_poly.pdbx_strand_id
1 'polypeptide(L)'
;MPSSSASASASAAATGSASASTKGSSKPSTFQPSNQLLTADFTATTQTVDGKPKGRNASGRNWKLRPQKRATTIVTKVSTNNRSKSWEKRKAEREAQKAAKEREKELREEMRQAAIAKKERRLENERRRAENEFKNAQKFAQNLGRHADTKMKAMSKKQLRQIKKTRMNNKTGVVEYVSPYAK
;
A
#
# COMPACT_ATOMS: atom_id res chain seq x y z
N MET A 1 54.05 -21.36 -30.84
CA MET A 1 52.71 -21.20 -31.46
C MET A 1 51.71 -22.12 -30.75
N PRO A 2 51.02 -21.65 -29.71
CA PRO A 2 49.72 -22.21 -29.32
C PRO A 2 48.62 -21.17 -29.54
N SER A 3 47.68 -21.50 -30.43
CA SER A 3 46.47 -20.72 -30.72
C SER A 3 45.53 -20.73 -29.51
N SER A 4 45.29 -19.55 -28.95
CA SER A 4 44.26 -19.30 -27.94
C SER A 4 43.28 -18.25 -28.46
N SER A 5 42.06 -18.25 -27.93
CA SER A 5 40.91 -17.35 -28.22
C SER A 5 40.01 -17.84 -29.38
N ALA A 6 38.69 -17.84 -29.31
CA ALA A 6 37.72 -17.51 -28.27
C ALA A 6 36.39 -18.17 -28.66
N SER A 7 35.72 -18.88 -27.75
CA SER A 7 34.30 -19.23 -27.93
C SER A 7 33.45 -18.21 -27.19
N ALA A 8 32.85 -17.30 -27.95
CA ALA A 8 31.83 -16.38 -27.45
C ALA A 8 30.48 -17.10 -27.40
N SER A 9 30.05 -17.51 -26.20
CA SER A 9 28.68 -17.94 -25.94
C SER A 9 27.80 -16.71 -25.68
N ALA A 10 27.29 -16.11 -26.76
CA ALA A 10 26.26 -15.09 -26.70
C ALA A 10 24.91 -15.74 -26.37
N SER A 11 24.40 -15.47 -25.17
CA SER A 11 23.05 -15.76 -24.72
C SER A 11 22.03 -14.92 -25.49
N ALA A 12 21.50 -15.50 -26.57
CA ALA A 12 20.38 -14.94 -27.31
C ALA A 12 19.10 -14.97 -26.46
N ALA A 13 18.43 -13.83 -26.46
CA ALA A 13 17.20 -13.56 -25.74
C ALA A 13 16.13 -14.64 -25.99
N ALA A 14 15.67 -15.25 -24.89
CA ALA A 14 14.44 -16.02 -24.88
C ALA A 14 13.29 -15.07 -25.22
N THR A 15 12.84 -15.15 -26.48
CA THR A 15 11.55 -14.65 -26.93
C THR A 15 10.47 -15.23 -26.03
N GLY A 16 9.86 -14.35 -25.24
CA GLY A 16 8.73 -14.68 -24.39
C GLY A 16 7.63 -15.35 -25.22
N SER A 17 7.40 -16.62 -24.88
CA SER A 17 6.20 -17.37 -25.20
C SER A 17 4.97 -16.54 -24.82
N ALA A 18 4.27 -16.01 -25.82
CA ALA A 18 2.92 -15.49 -25.66
C ALA A 18 1.99 -16.68 -25.45
N SER A 19 1.87 -17.14 -24.20
CA SER A 19 0.81 -18.05 -23.81
C SER A 19 -0.52 -17.32 -23.92
N ALA A 20 -1.35 -17.79 -24.85
CA ALA A 20 -2.74 -17.40 -24.98
C ALA A 20 -3.46 -17.68 -23.66
N SER A 21 -3.60 -16.65 -22.83
CA SER A 21 -4.51 -16.69 -21.70
C SER A 21 -5.93 -16.66 -22.24
N THR A 22 -6.63 -17.74 -21.92
CA THR A 22 -8.04 -17.95 -22.10
C THR A 22 -8.82 -16.68 -21.72
N LYS A 23 -9.63 -16.18 -22.65
CA LYS A 23 -10.68 -15.19 -22.38
C LYS A 23 -11.61 -15.77 -21.31
N GLY A 24 -11.29 -15.50 -20.05
CA GLY A 24 -12.21 -15.67 -18.93
C GLY A 24 -13.37 -14.73 -19.16
N SER A 25 -14.47 -15.29 -19.63
CA SER A 25 -15.79 -14.67 -19.77
C SER A 25 -16.19 -13.99 -18.45
N SER A 26 -15.90 -12.69 -18.31
CA SER A 26 -16.57 -11.85 -17.32
C SER A 26 -17.96 -11.51 -17.85
N LYS A 27 -18.90 -12.44 -17.66
CA LYS A 27 -20.32 -12.08 -17.72
C LYS A 27 -20.52 -10.93 -16.71
N PRO A 28 -21.16 -9.81 -17.09
CA PRO A 28 -21.57 -8.82 -16.11
C PRO A 28 -22.47 -9.55 -15.11
N SER A 29 -22.05 -9.59 -13.84
CA SER A 29 -22.89 -10.05 -12.75
C SER A 29 -24.01 -9.03 -12.60
N THR A 30 -25.07 -9.21 -13.38
CA THR A 30 -26.35 -8.55 -13.14
C THR A 30 -26.76 -8.96 -11.73
N PHE A 31 -26.64 -8.03 -10.79
CA PHE A 31 -27.27 -8.12 -9.48
C PHE A 31 -28.78 -8.25 -9.73
N GLN A 32 -29.25 -9.49 -9.81
CA GLN A 32 -30.66 -9.79 -9.69
C GLN A 32 -30.99 -9.53 -8.22
N PRO A 33 -31.82 -8.52 -7.87
CA PRO A 33 -32.39 -8.51 -6.55
C PRO A 33 -33.21 -9.79 -6.47
N SER A 34 -32.75 -10.77 -5.69
CA SER A 34 -33.58 -11.89 -5.30
C SER A 34 -34.63 -11.36 -4.32
N ASN A 35 -35.57 -10.58 -4.84
CA ASN A 35 -36.96 -10.59 -4.41
C ASN A 35 -37.56 -11.94 -4.85
N GLN A 36 -36.88 -13.04 -4.50
CA GLN A 36 -37.57 -14.28 -4.25
C GLN A 36 -38.35 -14.02 -2.97
N LEU A 37 -39.49 -13.34 -3.13
CA LEU A 37 -40.65 -13.63 -2.31
C LEU A 37 -40.70 -15.15 -2.31
N LEU A 38 -40.37 -15.78 -1.18
CA LEU A 38 -40.67 -17.18 -1.00
C LEU A 38 -42.17 -17.28 -1.24
N THR A 39 -42.57 -17.69 -2.45
CA THR A 39 -43.85 -18.32 -2.72
C THR A 39 -43.80 -19.68 -2.04
N ALA A 40 -43.64 -19.66 -0.72
CA ALA A 40 -44.07 -20.76 0.10
C ALA A 40 -45.57 -20.81 -0.12
N ASP A 41 -46.04 -21.84 -0.80
CA ASP A 41 -47.44 -22.17 -0.88
C ASP A 41 -48.00 -22.16 0.55
N PHE A 42 -48.69 -21.08 0.91
CA PHE A 42 -49.32 -20.91 2.22
C PHE A 42 -50.40 -21.98 2.48
N THR A 43 -50.71 -22.82 1.48
CA THR A 43 -51.61 -23.97 1.54
C THR A 43 -50.97 -25.21 2.18
N ALA A 44 -49.64 -25.37 2.14
CA ALA A 44 -48.99 -26.64 2.51
C ALA A 44 -48.52 -26.75 3.98
N THR A 45 -48.55 -25.68 4.77
CA THR A 45 -48.12 -25.74 6.18
C THR A 45 -49.33 -25.86 7.11
N THR A 46 -49.84 -27.08 7.33
CA THR A 46 -50.74 -27.37 8.45
C THR A 46 -49.97 -27.17 9.76
N GLN A 47 -50.25 -26.07 10.44
CA GLN A 47 -49.63 -25.76 11.72
C GLN A 47 -50.13 -26.74 12.80
N THR A 48 -49.23 -27.52 13.37
CA THR A 48 -49.50 -28.37 14.53
C THR A 48 -49.15 -27.62 15.81
N VAL A 49 -50.07 -27.64 16.78
CA VAL A 49 -49.82 -27.19 18.15
C VAL A 49 -50.08 -28.42 19.02
N ASP A 50 -49.07 -28.84 19.79
CA ASP A 50 -49.15 -30.04 20.64
C ASP A 50 -49.57 -31.31 19.87
N GLY A 51 -49.06 -31.46 18.64
CA GLY A 51 -49.33 -32.61 17.77
C GLY A 51 -50.72 -32.63 17.11
N LYS A 52 -51.60 -31.67 17.41
CA LYS A 52 -52.93 -31.57 16.78
C LYS A 52 -52.94 -30.50 15.68
N PRO A 53 -53.52 -30.77 14.50
CA PRO A 53 -53.65 -29.78 13.44
C PRO A 53 -54.60 -28.68 13.90
N LYS A 54 -54.14 -27.43 13.90
CA LYS A 54 -54.99 -26.29 14.25
C LYS A 54 -55.79 -25.86 13.01
N GLY A 55 -57.11 -25.77 13.15
CA GLY A 55 -57.99 -25.31 12.06
C GLY A 55 -57.61 -23.91 11.55
N ARG A 56 -57.75 -23.70 10.24
CA ARG A 56 -57.59 -22.39 9.59
C ARG A 56 -58.89 -21.60 9.69
N ASN A 57 -58.78 -20.28 9.75
CA ASN A 57 -59.95 -19.42 9.56
C ASN A 57 -60.38 -19.43 8.08
N ALA A 58 -61.68 -19.18 7.82
CA ALA A 58 -62.27 -19.25 6.48
C ALA A 58 -61.59 -18.33 5.45
N SER A 59 -61.08 -17.17 5.88
CA SER A 59 -60.36 -16.24 4.99
C SER A 59 -58.90 -16.62 4.71
N GLY A 60 -58.38 -17.68 5.34
CA GLY A 60 -57.00 -18.15 5.20
C GLY A 60 -55.93 -17.17 5.71
N ARG A 61 -56.32 -16.00 6.23
CA ARG A 61 -55.42 -14.92 6.62
C ARG A 61 -55.35 -14.78 8.14
N ASN A 62 -54.20 -15.04 8.73
CA ASN A 62 -54.01 -14.92 10.18
C ASN A 62 -54.10 -13.45 10.61
N TRP A 63 -55.07 -13.12 11.46
CA TRP A 63 -55.28 -11.77 12.02
C TRP A 63 -54.15 -11.32 12.99
N LYS A 64 -53.35 -12.26 13.49
CA LYS A 64 -52.15 -12.01 14.31
C LYS A 64 -50.99 -12.84 13.77
N LEU A 65 -49.85 -12.20 13.51
CA LEU A 65 -48.59 -12.91 13.26
C LEU A 65 -48.18 -13.62 14.56
N ARG A 66 -48.00 -14.95 14.52
CA ARG A 66 -47.47 -15.67 15.69
C ARG A 66 -46.03 -15.23 15.91
N PRO A 67 -45.58 -15.04 17.17
CA PRO A 67 -44.20 -14.69 17.44
C PRO A 67 -43.29 -15.79 16.89
N GLN A 68 -42.37 -15.40 16.01
CA GLN A 68 -41.26 -16.24 15.56
C GLN A 68 -40.46 -16.70 16.80
N LYS A 69 -39.86 -17.89 16.75
CA LYS A 69 -39.22 -18.55 17.91
C LYS A 69 -38.46 -17.55 18.79
N ARG A 70 -38.66 -17.62 20.12
CA ARG A 70 -38.04 -16.69 21.08
C ARG A 70 -36.52 -16.69 20.90
N ALA A 71 -35.89 -15.52 20.99
CA ALA A 71 -34.43 -15.36 20.85
C ALA A 71 -33.64 -16.31 21.76
N THR A 72 -34.14 -16.59 22.95
CA THR A 72 -33.56 -17.56 23.90
C THR A 72 -33.48 -18.98 23.34
N THR A 73 -34.41 -19.39 22.47
CA THR A 73 -34.39 -20.71 21.80
C THR A 73 -33.31 -20.77 20.73
N ILE A 74 -33.03 -19.64 20.07
CA ILE A 74 -31.95 -19.53 19.08
C ILE A 74 -30.58 -19.64 19.76
N VAL A 75 -30.43 -19.04 20.94
CA VAL A 75 -29.19 -19.10 21.72
C VAL A 75 -28.97 -20.47 22.37
N THR A 76 -30.02 -21.10 22.91
CA THR A 76 -29.88 -22.33 23.70
C THR A 76 -29.99 -23.63 22.90
N LYS A 77 -30.88 -23.69 21.90
CA LYS A 77 -31.20 -24.94 21.18
C LYS A 77 -30.59 -25.04 19.79
N VAL A 78 -30.11 -23.93 19.21
CA VAL A 78 -29.45 -24.00 17.91
C VAL A 78 -27.98 -24.35 18.15
N SER A 79 -27.63 -25.59 17.76
CA SER A 79 -26.28 -26.17 17.84
C SER A 79 -25.16 -25.26 17.32
N THR A 80 -25.49 -24.33 16.42
CA THR A 80 -24.55 -23.35 15.86
C THR A 80 -24.10 -22.27 16.85
N ASN A 81 -24.87 -21.98 17.89
CA ASN A 81 -24.58 -20.89 18.84
C ASN A 81 -23.96 -21.39 20.16
N ASN A 82 -24.19 -22.66 20.51
CA ASN A 82 -23.90 -23.20 21.85
C ASN A 82 -22.69 -24.17 21.92
N ARG A 83 -21.81 -24.15 20.91
CA ARG A 83 -20.55 -24.90 20.94
C ARG A 83 -19.39 -23.94 20.73
N SER A 84 -18.75 -23.55 21.84
CA SER A 84 -17.39 -23.03 21.81
C SER A 84 -16.55 -23.93 20.89
N LYS A 85 -15.93 -23.35 19.85
CA LYS A 85 -15.10 -24.09 18.89
C LYS A 85 -14.17 -25.05 19.64
N SER A 86 -13.90 -26.24 19.09
CA SER A 86 -12.91 -27.15 19.68
C SER A 86 -11.58 -26.42 19.87
N TRP A 87 -10.81 -26.80 20.89
CA TRP A 87 -9.55 -26.15 21.21
C TRP A 87 -8.59 -26.11 20.00
N GLU A 88 -8.54 -27.20 19.25
CA GLU A 88 -7.75 -27.32 18.01
C GLU A 88 -8.18 -26.29 16.95
N LYS A 89 -9.48 -26.11 16.73
CA LYS A 89 -9.99 -25.09 15.80
C LYS A 89 -9.60 -23.67 16.23
N ARG A 90 -9.65 -23.38 17.54
CA ARG A 90 -9.19 -22.08 18.07
C ARG A 90 -7.68 -21.88 17.88
N LYS A 91 -6.89 -22.93 18.05
CA LYS A 91 -5.44 -22.88 17.85
C LYS A 91 -5.10 -22.64 16.37
N ALA A 92 -5.72 -23.39 15.47
CA ALA A 92 -5.56 -23.21 14.02
C ALA A 92 -5.95 -21.80 13.56
N GLU A 93 -7.08 -21.26 14.06
CA GLU A 93 -7.49 -19.88 13.76
C GLU A 93 -6.49 -18.84 14.29
N ARG A 94 -5.93 -19.06 15.48
CA ARG A 94 -4.93 -18.16 16.07
C ARG A 94 -3.63 -18.18 15.26
N GLU A 95 -3.17 -19.35 14.84
CA GLU A 95 -1.99 -19.52 13.99
C GLU A 95 -2.20 -18.86 12.63
N ALA A 96 -3.36 -19.08 12.00
CA ALA A 96 -3.72 -18.42 10.74
C ALA A 96 -3.77 -16.89 10.88
N GLN A 97 -4.36 -16.37 11.95
CA GLN A 97 -4.37 -14.93 12.22
C GLN A 97 -2.97 -14.37 12.47
N LYS A 98 -2.12 -15.13 13.17
CA LYS A 98 -0.73 -14.73 13.42
C LYS A 98 0.05 -14.66 12.10
N ALA A 99 -0.04 -15.69 11.27
CA ALA A 99 0.60 -15.72 9.95
C ALA A 99 0.11 -14.58 9.04
N ALA A 100 -1.19 -14.27 9.06
CA ALA A 100 -1.75 -13.16 8.30
C ALA A 100 -1.21 -11.80 8.77
N LYS A 101 -1.11 -11.59 10.08
CA LYS A 101 -0.56 -10.36 10.68
C LYS A 101 0.94 -10.21 10.41
N GLU A 102 1.70 -11.29 10.49
CA GLU A 102 3.13 -11.30 10.18
C GLU A 102 3.35 -10.92 8.72
N ARG A 103 2.62 -11.55 7.79
CA ARG A 103 2.67 -11.19 6.36
C ARG A 103 2.29 -9.73 6.10
N GLU A 104 1.26 -9.23 6.78
CA GLU A 104 0.86 -7.82 6.66
C GLU A 104 1.94 -6.86 7.19
N LYS A 105 2.62 -7.24 8.27
CA LYS A 105 3.72 -6.48 8.84
C LYS A 105 4.92 -6.45 7.90
N GLU A 106 5.30 -7.59 7.33
CA GLU A 106 6.37 -7.71 6.33
C GLU A 106 6.12 -6.76 5.15
N LEU A 107 4.91 -6.79 4.56
CA LEU A 107 4.55 -5.90 3.45
C LEU A 107 4.65 -4.42 3.83
N ARG A 108 4.21 -4.03 5.04
CA ARG A 108 4.35 -2.65 5.50
C ARG A 108 5.81 -2.25 5.68
N GLU A 109 6.63 -3.15 6.20
CA GLU A 109 8.06 -2.90 6.41
C GLU A 109 8.80 -2.77 5.07
N GLU A 110 8.51 -3.63 4.10
CA GLU A 110 9.03 -3.53 2.73
C GLU A 110 8.65 -2.19 2.08
N MET A 111 7.38 -1.78 2.18
CA MET A 111 6.93 -0.49 1.66
C MET A 111 7.64 0.68 2.33
N ARG A 112 7.85 0.60 3.65
CA ARG A 112 8.55 1.63 4.42
C ARG A 112 10.03 1.70 4.03
N GLN A 113 10.70 0.56 3.90
CA GLN A 113 12.09 0.47 3.48
C GLN A 113 12.27 1.02 2.05
N ALA A 114 11.37 0.67 1.13
CA ALA A 114 11.39 1.20 -0.24
C ALA A 114 11.21 2.73 -0.26
N ALA A 115 10.33 3.28 0.57
CA ALA A 115 10.14 4.72 0.70
C ALA A 115 11.37 5.42 1.29
N ILE A 116 12.01 4.82 2.30
CA ILE A 116 13.26 5.33 2.90
C ILE A 116 14.39 5.29 1.87
N ALA A 117 14.63 4.16 1.22
CA ALA A 117 15.66 4.02 0.19
C ALA A 117 15.48 5.02 -0.97
N LYS A 118 14.22 5.28 -1.38
CA LYS A 118 13.93 6.31 -2.39
C LYS A 118 14.27 7.72 -1.91
N LYS A 119 14.01 8.04 -0.63
CA LYS A 119 14.38 9.33 -0.04
C LYS A 119 15.90 9.47 0.08
N GLU A 120 16.58 8.45 0.56
CA GLU A 120 18.04 8.43 0.67
C GLU A 120 18.70 8.58 -0.71
N ARG A 121 18.22 7.86 -1.72
CA ARG A 121 18.71 8.00 -3.10
C ARG A 121 18.50 9.42 -3.64
N ARG A 122 17.38 10.07 -3.31
CA ARG A 122 17.14 11.47 -3.71
C ARG A 122 18.11 12.42 -3.02
N LEU A 123 18.27 12.29 -1.71
CA LEU A 123 19.20 13.12 -0.93
C LEU A 123 20.65 12.94 -1.40
N GLU A 124 21.06 11.71 -1.72
CA GLU A 124 22.40 11.44 -2.24
C GLU A 124 22.60 12.02 -3.65
N ASN A 125 21.61 11.90 -4.53
CA ASN A 125 21.67 12.53 -5.85
C ASN A 125 21.72 14.07 -5.76
N GLU A 126 20.94 14.67 -4.85
CA GLU A 126 20.96 16.10 -4.58
C GLU A 126 22.30 16.54 -3.99
N ARG A 127 22.85 15.77 -3.06
CA ARG A 127 24.19 15.97 -2.50
C ARG A 127 25.25 15.93 -3.59
N ARG A 128 25.27 14.87 -4.41
CA ARG A 128 26.21 14.71 -5.53
C ARG A 128 26.10 15.87 -6.54
N ARG A 129 24.87 16.31 -6.84
CA ARG A 129 24.64 17.47 -7.70
C ARG A 129 25.23 18.74 -7.08
N ALA A 130 24.91 19.01 -5.81
CA ALA A 130 25.44 20.18 -5.10
C ALA A 130 26.97 20.16 -5.00
N GLU A 131 27.59 19.00 -4.75
CA GLU A 131 29.05 18.87 -4.70
C GLU A 131 29.68 19.13 -6.08
N ASN A 132 29.07 18.63 -7.15
CA ASN A 132 29.57 18.87 -8.51
C ASN A 132 29.40 20.35 -8.91
N GLU A 133 28.28 20.97 -8.56
CA GLU A 133 28.05 22.40 -8.76
C GLU A 133 29.07 23.24 -8.00
N PHE A 134 29.32 22.92 -6.72
CA PHE A 134 30.33 23.59 -5.92
C PHE A 134 31.74 23.40 -6.50
N LYS A 135 32.13 22.17 -6.83
CA LYS A 135 33.44 21.87 -7.45
C LYS A 135 33.61 22.62 -8.77
N ASN A 136 32.56 22.69 -9.59
CA ASN A 136 32.63 23.42 -10.85
C ASN A 136 32.75 24.93 -10.63
N ALA A 137 31.93 25.49 -9.73
CA ALA A 137 32.00 26.90 -9.37
C ALA A 137 33.37 27.28 -8.76
N GLN A 138 33.96 26.39 -7.95
CA GLN A 138 35.25 26.59 -7.32
C GLN A 138 36.39 26.70 -8.35
N LYS A 139 36.33 25.92 -9.45
CA LYS A 139 37.33 26.00 -10.53
C LYS A 139 37.40 27.36 -11.19
N PHE A 140 36.27 28.04 -11.33
CA PHE A 140 36.18 29.36 -11.96
C PHE A 140 36.23 30.52 -10.95
N ALA A 141 36.09 30.24 -9.65
CA ALA A 141 36.07 31.26 -8.62
C ALA A 141 37.48 31.79 -8.34
N GLN A 142 37.60 33.12 -8.28
CA GLN A 142 38.82 33.79 -7.84
C GLN A 142 38.71 34.16 -6.35
N ASN A 143 39.75 33.81 -5.59
CA ASN A 143 39.80 34.11 -4.16
C ASN A 143 40.47 35.48 -3.91
N LEU A 144 39.86 36.34 -3.07
CA LEU A 144 40.36 37.69 -2.81
C LEU A 144 41.69 37.72 -2.02
N GLY A 145 42.02 36.65 -1.29
CA GLY A 145 43.29 36.46 -0.58
C GLY A 145 43.49 37.38 0.63
N ARG A 146 44.75 37.55 1.07
CA ARG A 146 45.14 38.32 2.28
C ARG A 146 44.74 39.81 2.24
N HIS A 147 44.60 40.39 1.06
CA HIS A 147 44.26 41.81 0.86
C HIS A 147 42.78 42.01 0.50
N ALA A 148 41.90 41.18 1.05
CA ALA A 148 40.47 41.26 0.76
C ALA A 148 39.89 42.63 1.11
N ASP A 149 40.20 43.19 2.27
CA ASP A 149 39.58 44.44 2.74
C ASP A 149 39.89 45.66 1.88
N THR A 150 41.14 45.78 1.39
CA THR A 150 41.53 46.89 0.51
C THR A 150 40.92 46.72 -0.88
N LYS A 151 40.91 45.49 -1.42
CA LYS A 151 40.27 45.18 -2.72
C LYS A 151 38.75 45.40 -2.68
N MET A 152 38.08 45.00 -1.59
CA MET A 152 36.64 45.20 -1.40
C MET A 152 36.27 46.68 -1.35
N LYS A 153 37.09 47.51 -0.69
CA LYS A 153 36.88 48.97 -0.65
C LYS A 153 37.09 49.65 -2.00
N ALA A 154 38.01 49.14 -2.81
CA ALA A 154 38.29 49.67 -4.15
C ALA A 154 37.24 49.26 -5.21
N MET A 155 36.52 48.16 -4.98
CA MET A 155 35.53 47.65 -5.93
C MET A 155 34.24 48.46 -5.95
N SER A 156 33.63 48.54 -7.13
CA SER A 156 32.32 49.17 -7.30
C SER A 156 31.20 48.36 -6.63
N LYS A 157 30.11 49.03 -6.27
CA LYS A 157 28.92 48.40 -5.65
C LYS A 157 28.33 47.27 -6.49
N LYS A 158 28.45 47.32 -7.83
CA LYS A 158 28.01 46.23 -8.71
C LYS A 158 28.90 44.99 -8.61
N GLN A 159 30.23 45.17 -8.54
CA GLN A 159 31.18 44.07 -8.35
C GLN A 159 30.99 43.40 -6.97
N LEU A 160 30.78 44.18 -5.92
CA LEU A 160 30.54 43.65 -4.56
C LEU A 160 29.31 42.74 -4.46
N ARG A 161 28.28 42.97 -5.29
CA ARG A 161 27.09 42.11 -5.33
C ARG A 161 27.33 40.76 -6.01
N GLN A 162 28.37 40.65 -6.83
CA GLN A 162 28.72 39.42 -7.54
C GLN A 162 29.56 38.47 -6.69
N ILE A 163 30.26 39.01 -5.69
CA ILE A 163 31.06 38.22 -4.75
C ILE A 163 30.12 37.32 -3.96
N LYS A 164 30.43 36.02 -3.92
CA LYS A 164 29.65 35.01 -3.18
C LYS A 164 30.44 34.56 -1.95
N LYS A 165 29.72 34.27 -0.86
CA LYS A 165 30.28 33.64 0.34
C LYS A 165 30.06 32.14 0.29
N THR A 166 30.95 31.38 0.89
CA THR A 166 30.75 29.95 1.12
C THR A 166 29.89 29.75 2.37
N ARG A 167 28.88 28.89 2.27
CA ARG A 167 28.02 28.49 3.39
C ARG A 167 27.75 26.99 3.29
N MET A 168 27.68 26.30 4.42
CA MET A 168 27.21 24.91 4.46
C MET A 168 25.69 24.86 4.37
N ASN A 169 25.16 24.08 3.44
CA ASN A 169 23.72 23.86 3.31
C ASN A 169 23.26 22.87 4.39
N ASN A 170 22.30 23.29 5.23
CA ASN A 170 21.82 22.48 6.35
C ASN A 170 21.10 21.19 5.91
N LYS A 171 20.62 21.12 4.66
CA LYS A 171 19.85 19.99 4.14
C LYS A 171 20.74 18.89 3.56
N THR A 172 21.75 19.28 2.79
CA THR A 172 22.65 18.35 2.09
C THR A 172 23.99 18.18 2.79
N GLY A 173 24.35 19.08 3.71
CA GLY A 173 25.67 19.13 4.35
C GLY A 173 26.80 19.61 3.42
N VAL A 174 26.47 20.01 2.19
CA VAL A 174 27.45 20.43 1.17
C VAL A 174 27.69 21.93 1.26
N VAL A 175 28.93 22.35 1.00
CA VAL A 175 29.29 23.78 0.90
C VAL A 175 28.81 24.33 -0.44
N GLU A 176 28.14 25.47 -0.42
CA GLU A 176 27.64 26.15 -1.61
C GLU A 176 28.08 27.63 -1.63
N TYR A 177 28.15 28.20 -2.84
CA TYR A 177 28.40 29.63 -3.03
C TYR A 177 27.09 30.41 -3.04
N VAL A 178 26.90 31.26 -2.03
CA VAL A 178 25.66 31.99 -1.79
C VAL A 178 25.92 33.50 -1.84
N SER A 179 24.90 34.27 -2.25
CA SER A 179 24.95 35.73 -2.17
C SER A 179 25.25 36.19 -0.73
N PRO A 180 26.03 37.27 -0.54
CA PRO A 180 26.40 37.79 0.77
C PRO A 180 25.18 38.13 1.64
N TYR A 181 24.08 38.53 0.99
CA TYR A 181 22.84 38.96 1.65
C TYR A 181 21.76 37.88 1.73
N ALA A 182 22.04 36.64 1.34
CA ALA A 182 21.09 35.56 1.52
C ALA A 182 20.94 35.23 3.02
N LYS A 183 19.68 35.10 3.45
CA LYS A 183 19.27 34.73 4.81
C LYS A 183 19.18 33.21 4.90
#